data_AF-A0A9E5TJQ4-F1
#
_entry.id   AF-A0A9E5TJQ4-F1
#
_cell.length_a   1.000
_cell.length_b   1.000
_cell.length_c   1.000
_cell.angle_alpha   90.00
_cell.angle_beta   90.00
_cell.angle_gamma   90.00
#
_symmetry.space_group_name_H-M   'P 1'
#
loop_
_entity.id
_entity.type
_entity.pdbx_description
1 polymer ?
#
loop_
_entity_poly.entity_id
_entity_poly.type
_entity_poly.pdbx_seq_one_letter_code
_entity_poly.pdbx_strand_id
1 'polypeptide(L)'
;MKEFFLWWVGIEAVGLAAFPLTYAFLRRLPDRGFAFSKVIGLLLLGYGVWAGAVIGLFPNSRGSVILVLLLIAGLSALVAGRHREELAGFLRSGWRYMAFVEVLFFAVLAAAVFIRSFAPEIMAGWGEKYFELAFLNSV
;
A
#
# COMPACT_ATOMS: atom_id res chain seq x y z
N MET A 1 4.46 -18.69 -3.73
CA MET A 1 4.32 -17.89 -4.97
C MET A 1 2.96 -17.19 -5.09
N LYS A 2 1.80 -17.85 -4.88
CA LYS A 2 0.48 -17.20 -4.98
C LYS A 2 0.34 -15.97 -4.06
N GLU A 3 0.79 -16.09 -2.82
CA GLU A 3 0.74 -15.00 -1.82
C GLU A 3 1.56 -13.78 -2.23
N PHE A 4 2.70 -13.99 -2.88
CA PHE A 4 3.55 -12.91 -3.40
C PHE A 4 2.77 -12.06 -4.41
N PHE A 5 2.10 -12.70 -5.37
CA PHE A 5 1.29 -11.97 -6.36
C PHE A 5 0.08 -11.28 -5.71
N LEU A 6 -0.57 -11.91 -4.73
CA LEU A 6 -1.67 -11.29 -3.98
C LEU A 6 -1.21 -10.03 -3.25
N TRP A 7 -0.05 -10.08 -2.60
CA TRP A 7 0.54 -8.92 -1.92
C TRP A 7 0.93 -7.83 -2.89
N TRP A 8 1.61 -8.17 -3.99
CA TRP A 8 1.98 -7.20 -5.01
C TRP A 8 0.75 -6.50 -5.58
N VAL A 9 -0.26 -7.25 -6.03
CA VAL A 9 -1.52 -6.69 -6.54
C VAL A 9 -2.25 -5.86 -5.49
N GLY A 10 -2.24 -6.29 -4.21
CA GLY A 10 -2.81 -5.54 -3.12
C GLY A 10 -2.14 -4.18 -2.90
N ILE A 11 -0.80 -4.16 -2.91
CA ILE A 11 -0.03 -2.91 -2.77
C ILE A 11 -0.26 -2.00 -3.99
N GLU A 12 -0.31 -2.55 -5.20
CA GLU A 12 -0.64 -1.77 -6.40
C GLU A 12 -2.05 -1.17 -6.32
N ALA A 13 -3.03 -1.96 -5.90
CA ALA A 13 -4.41 -1.47 -5.76
C ALA A 13 -4.49 -0.31 -4.74
N VAL A 14 -3.80 -0.44 -3.60
CA VAL A 14 -3.75 0.62 -2.58
C VAL A 14 -2.98 1.84 -3.09
N GLY A 15 -1.85 1.65 -3.76
CA GLY A 15 -1.05 2.73 -4.33
C GLY A 15 -1.82 3.50 -5.40
N LEU A 16 -2.50 2.81 -6.30
CA LEU A 16 -3.36 3.41 -7.33
C LEU A 16 -4.55 4.14 -6.70
N ALA A 17 -5.18 3.55 -5.68
CA ALA A 17 -6.27 4.20 -4.96
C ALA A 17 -5.79 5.50 -4.30
N ALA A 18 -4.57 5.55 -3.74
CA ALA A 18 -4.03 6.73 -3.09
C ALA A 18 -3.36 7.73 -4.05
N PHE A 19 -3.05 7.34 -5.29
CA PHE A 19 -2.28 8.15 -6.22
C PHE A 19 -2.87 9.55 -6.49
N PRO A 20 -4.19 9.73 -6.73
CA PRO A 20 -4.75 11.06 -6.93
C PRO A 20 -4.60 11.97 -5.70
N LEU A 21 -4.65 11.40 -4.50
CA LEU A 21 -4.41 12.14 -3.26
C LEU A 21 -2.95 12.57 -3.17
N THR A 22 -2.01 11.64 -3.35
CA THR A 22 -0.58 11.98 -3.32
C THR A 22 -0.21 12.97 -4.41
N TYR A 23 -0.82 12.86 -5.59
CA TYR A 23 -0.65 13.82 -6.68
C TYR A 23 -1.08 15.23 -6.28
N ALA A 24 -2.25 15.38 -5.65
CA ALA A 24 -2.73 16.69 -5.22
C ALA A 24 -1.90 17.27 -4.06
N PHE A 25 -1.52 16.46 -3.08
CA PHE A 25 -0.75 16.90 -1.91
C PHE A 25 0.73 17.17 -2.26
N LEU A 26 1.34 16.34 -3.10
CA LEU A 26 2.76 16.39 -3.46
C LEU A 26 2.99 17.00 -4.85
N ARG A 27 2.08 17.85 -5.32
CA ARG A 27 2.09 18.44 -6.67
C ARG A 27 3.33 19.29 -6.98
N ARG A 28 4.08 19.69 -5.95
CA ARG A 28 5.33 20.46 -6.05
C ARG A 28 6.56 19.59 -6.28
N LEU A 29 6.48 18.27 -6.09
CA LEU A 29 7.58 17.36 -6.37
C LEU A 29 7.67 17.04 -7.88
N PRO A 30 8.88 16.76 -8.41
CA PRO A 30 9.08 16.44 -9.82
C PRO A 30 8.28 15.22 -10.29
N ASP A 31 8.10 14.23 -9.41
CA ASP A 31 7.36 12.99 -9.65
C ASP A 31 5.87 13.10 -9.33
N ARG A 32 5.43 14.26 -8.84
CA ARG A 32 4.08 14.52 -8.32
C ARG A 32 3.61 13.43 -7.35
N GLY A 33 4.52 12.89 -6.54
CA GLY A 33 4.21 11.92 -5.49
C GLY A 33 3.88 10.50 -5.97
N PHE A 34 4.15 10.14 -7.23
CA PHE A 34 3.87 8.77 -7.72
C PHE A 34 4.67 7.72 -6.94
N ALA A 35 5.95 7.96 -6.66
CA ALA A 35 6.79 7.00 -5.94
C ALA A 35 6.30 6.77 -4.49
N PHE A 36 5.71 7.79 -3.88
CA PHE A 36 5.19 7.74 -2.50
C PHE A 36 3.76 7.20 -2.40
N SER A 37 3.05 7.05 -3.52
CA SER A 37 1.64 6.61 -3.55
C SER A 37 1.40 5.31 -2.79
N LYS A 38 2.27 4.31 -2.98
CA LYS A 38 2.20 3.00 -2.31
C LYS A 38 2.39 3.12 -0.80
N VAL A 39 3.42 3.87 -0.38
CA VAL A 39 3.76 4.05 1.05
C VAL A 39 2.67 4.84 1.77
N ILE A 40 2.25 5.97 1.20
CA ILE A 40 1.20 6.81 1.77
C ILE A 40 -0.14 6.07 1.74
N GLY A 41 -0.45 5.33 0.68
CA GLY A 41 -1.67 4.53 0.60
C GLY A 41 -1.73 3.45 1.68
N LEU A 42 -0.65 2.71 1.90
CA LEU A 42 -0.57 1.72 2.97
C LEU A 42 -0.65 2.38 4.36
N LEU A 43 0.00 3.53 4.54
CA LEU A 43 -0.09 4.30 5.79
C LEU A 43 -1.53 4.73 6.06
N LEU A 44 -2.21 5.32 5.10
CA LEU A 44 -3.60 5.75 5.22
C LEU A 44 -4.54 4.58 5.51
N LEU A 45 -4.35 3.46 4.81
CA LEU A 45 -5.17 2.25 5.00
C LEU A 45 -4.95 1.66 6.40
N GLY A 46 -3.70 1.37 6.76
CA GLY A 46 -3.36 0.74 8.04
C GLY A 46 -3.71 1.63 9.22
N TYR A 47 -3.32 2.91 9.16
CA TYR A 47 -3.62 3.87 10.22
C TYR A 47 -5.12 4.17 10.32
N GLY A 48 -5.83 4.28 9.20
CA GLY A 48 -7.27 4.50 9.20
C GLY A 48 -8.04 3.34 9.84
N VAL A 49 -7.65 2.09 9.53
CA VAL A 49 -8.25 0.91 10.15
C VAL A 49 -7.94 0.85 11.64
N TRP A 50 -6.67 1.04 12.02
CA TRP A 50 -6.25 1.03 13.42
C TRP A 50 -6.92 2.13 14.24
N ALA A 51 -6.90 3.37 13.77
CA ALA A 51 -7.48 4.51 14.47
C ALA A 51 -8.98 4.32 14.65
N GLY A 52 -9.70 3.89 13.60
CA GLY A 52 -11.13 3.62 13.67
C GLY A 52 -11.50 2.48 14.63
N ALA A 53 -10.64 1.47 14.75
CA ALA A 53 -10.80 0.40 15.72
C ALA A 53 -10.58 0.88 17.16
N VAL A 54 -9.54 1.69 17.40
CA VAL A 54 -9.22 2.22 18.75
C VAL A 54 -10.32 3.12 19.29
N ILE A 55 -10.93 3.96 18.45
CA ILE A 55 -12.02 4.87 18.87
C ILE A 55 -13.40 4.19 18.85
N GLY A 56 -13.48 2.91 18.47
CA GLY A 56 -14.72 2.13 18.49
C GLY A 56 -15.69 2.38 17.33
N LEU A 57 -15.25 2.97 16.20
CA LEU A 57 -16.10 3.18 15.01
C LEU A 57 -16.43 1.87 14.29
N PHE A 58 -15.46 0.97 14.17
CA PHE A 58 -15.62 -0.32 13.50
C PHE A 58 -14.59 -1.33 14.04
N PRO A 59 -14.89 -2.65 14.04
CA PRO A 59 -13.96 -3.66 14.56
C PRO A 59 -12.72 -3.78 13.66
N ASN A 60 -11.59 -4.29 14.17
CA ASN A 60 -10.47 -4.64 13.31
C ASN A 60 -10.78 -5.92 12.51
N SER A 61 -11.40 -5.76 11.35
CA SER A 61 -11.90 -6.86 10.51
C SER A 61 -11.61 -6.60 9.04
N ARG A 62 -11.72 -7.64 8.20
CA ARG A 62 -11.60 -7.52 6.74
C ARG A 62 -12.59 -6.50 6.16
N GLY A 63 -13.79 -6.42 6.72
CA GLY A 63 -14.81 -5.44 6.30
C GLY A 63 -14.35 -4.00 6.53
N SER A 64 -13.65 -3.74 7.64
CA SER A 64 -13.13 -2.41 7.98
C SER A 64 -11.98 -1.99 7.07
N VAL A 65 -11.12 -2.93 6.69
CA VAL A 65 -10.08 -2.69 5.68
C VAL A 65 -10.70 -2.28 4.35
N ILE A 66 -11.71 -3.01 3.89
CA ILE A 66 -12.43 -2.69 2.64
C ILE A 66 -13.12 -1.33 2.75
N LEU A 67 -13.78 -1.03 3.87
CA LEU A 67 -14.42 0.26 4.12
C LEU A 67 -13.43 1.42 4.00
N VAL A 68 -12.30 1.35 4.70
CA VAL A 68 -11.27 2.41 4.66
C VAL A 68 -10.68 2.54 3.26
N LEU A 69 -10.43 1.42 2.57
CA LEU A 69 -9.97 1.45 1.18
C LEU A 69 -10.96 2.15 0.25
N LEU A 70 -12.27 1.88 0.41
CA LEU A 70 -13.33 2.55 -0.36
C LEU A 70 -13.41 4.04 -0.05
N LEU A 71 -13.19 4.45 1.21
CA LEU A 71 -13.12 5.87 1.57
C LEU A 71 -11.92 6.56 0.89
N ILE A 72 -10.75 5.93 0.91
CA ILE A 72 -9.54 6.44 0.23
C ILE A 72 -9.81 6.55 -1.28
N ALA A 73 -10.38 5.51 -1.91
CA ALA A 73 -10.71 5.51 -3.32
C ALA A 73 -11.75 6.58 -3.68
N GLY A 74 -12.78 6.75 -2.83
CA GLY A 74 -13.82 7.76 -3.00
C GLY A 74 -13.27 9.18 -2.93
N LEU A 75 -12.45 9.49 -1.92
CA LEU A 75 -11.76 10.78 -1.81
C LEU A 75 -10.84 11.03 -3.02
N SER A 76 -10.14 9.99 -3.46
CA SER A 76 -9.25 10.06 -4.61
C SER A 76 -10.01 10.29 -5.92
N ALA A 77 -11.19 9.71 -6.09
CA ALA A 77 -12.06 9.97 -7.23
C ALA A 77 -12.55 11.43 -7.27
N LEU A 78 -12.90 12.00 -6.12
CA LEU A 78 -13.28 13.41 -6.01
C LEU A 78 -12.13 14.36 -6.40
N VAL A 79 -10.92 14.03 -5.97
CA VAL A 79 -9.70 14.81 -6.30
C VAL A 79 -9.32 14.63 -7.77
N ALA A 80 -9.38 13.40 -8.28
CA ALA A 80 -9.13 13.10 -9.69
C ALA A 80 -10.11 13.83 -10.61
N GLY A 81 -11.39 13.95 -10.21
CA GLY A 81 -12.40 14.73 -10.95
C GLY A 81 -12.04 16.21 -11.11
N ARG A 82 -11.44 16.82 -10.07
CA ARG A 82 -11.01 18.23 -10.10
C ARG A 82 -9.75 18.47 -10.94
N HIS A 83 -8.84 17.49 -11.01
CA HIS A 83 -7.55 17.61 -11.71
C HIS A 83 -7.44 16.69 -12.93
N ARG A 84 -8.57 16.25 -13.50
CA ARG A 84 -8.61 15.17 -14.52
C ARG A 84 -7.68 15.40 -15.71
N GLU A 85 -7.62 16.64 -16.21
CA GLU A 85 -6.87 17.00 -17.42
C GLU A 85 -5.36 17.04 -17.15
N GLU A 86 -4.97 17.60 -16.00
CA GLU A 86 -3.58 17.60 -15.54
C GLU A 86 -3.09 16.18 -15.22
N LEU A 87 -3.94 15.36 -14.58
CA LEU A 87 -3.64 13.99 -14.20
C LEU A 87 -3.47 13.11 -15.45
N ALA A 88 -4.38 13.22 -16.43
CA ALA A 88 -4.28 12.50 -17.70
C ALA A 88 -3.06 12.95 -18.52
N GLY A 89 -2.75 14.26 -18.51
CA GLY A 89 -1.55 14.79 -19.13
C GLY A 89 -0.28 14.24 -18.51
N PHE A 90 -0.21 14.16 -17.17
CA PHE A 90 0.90 13.58 -16.44
C PHE A 90 1.05 12.08 -16.68
N LEU A 91 -0.05 11.32 -16.67
CA LEU A 91 -0.03 9.89 -16.97
C LEU A 91 0.50 9.62 -18.39
N ARG A 92 0.14 10.45 -19.37
CA ARG A 92 0.62 10.32 -20.76
C ARG A 92 2.06 10.76 -20.96
N SER A 93 2.53 11.78 -20.27
CA SER A 93 3.91 12.27 -20.44
C SER A 93 4.91 11.52 -19.56
N GLY A 94 4.48 11.08 -18.38
CA GLY A 94 5.29 10.45 -17.35
C GLY A 94 5.28 8.92 -17.34
N TRP A 95 4.62 8.25 -18.30
CA TRP A 95 4.46 6.79 -18.26
C TRP A 95 5.79 6.02 -18.19
N ARG A 96 6.86 6.52 -18.81
CA ARG A 96 8.19 5.89 -18.77
C ARG A 96 8.79 5.94 -17.37
N TYR A 97 8.62 7.06 -16.69
CA TYR A 97 9.07 7.22 -15.31
C TYR A 97 8.24 6.34 -14.36
N MET A 98 6.93 6.30 -14.55
CA MET A 98 6.04 5.42 -13.78
C MET A 98 6.41 3.95 -13.96
N ALA A 99 6.63 3.51 -15.20
CA ALA A 99 7.06 2.15 -15.50
C ALA A 99 8.43 1.84 -14.89
N PHE A 100 9.38 2.78 -14.90
CA PHE A 100 10.67 2.61 -14.23
C PHE A 100 10.51 2.43 -12.72
N VAL A 101 9.73 3.29 -12.06
CA VAL A 101 9.44 3.18 -10.62
C VAL A 101 8.75 1.86 -10.30
N GLU A 102 7.84 1.42 -11.16
CA GLU A 102 7.10 0.16 -11.00
C GLU A 102 8.01 -1.06 -11.13
N VAL A 103 8.87 -1.09 -12.15
CA VAL A 103 9.86 -2.16 -12.33
C VAL A 103 10.86 -2.17 -11.18
N LEU A 104 11.31 -1.00 -10.73
CA LEU A 104 12.21 -0.89 -9.58
C LEU A 104 11.55 -1.42 -8.31
N PHE A 105 10.31 -1.04 -8.05
CA PHE A 105 9.53 -1.52 -6.91
C PHE A 105 9.37 -3.04 -6.95
N PHE A 106 8.94 -3.57 -8.09
CA PHE A 106 8.77 -5.02 -8.28
C PHE A 106 10.11 -5.77 -8.10
N ALA A 107 11.20 -5.25 -8.66
CA ALA A 107 12.52 -5.85 -8.54
C ALA A 107 13.00 -5.89 -7.08
N VAL A 108 12.82 -4.79 -6.34
CA VAL A 108 13.17 -4.73 -4.91
C VAL A 108 12.28 -5.67 -4.10
N LEU A 109 10.97 -5.70 -4.37
CA LEU A 109 10.04 -6.61 -3.70
C LEU A 109 10.40 -8.08 -3.96
N ALA A 110 10.70 -8.43 -5.22
CA ALA A 110 11.13 -9.76 -5.61
C ALA A 110 12.46 -10.15 -4.95
N ALA A 111 13.44 -9.23 -4.92
CA ALA A 111 14.72 -9.43 -4.24
C ALA A 111 14.52 -9.63 -2.73
N ALA A 112 13.67 -8.83 -2.09
CA ALA A 112 13.34 -8.97 -0.67
C ALA A 112 12.70 -10.33 -0.37
N VAL A 113 11.76 -10.77 -1.21
CA VAL A 113 11.10 -12.08 -1.06
C VAL A 113 12.08 -13.23 -1.33
N PHE A 114 12.97 -13.08 -2.31
CA PHE A 114 14.01 -14.05 -2.60
C PHE A 114 14.97 -14.20 -1.42
N ILE A 115 15.49 -13.09 -0.86
CA ILE A 115 16.33 -13.10 0.34
C ILE A 115 15.58 -13.76 1.51
N ARG A 116 14.31 -13.39 1.72
CA ARG A 116 13.44 -13.95 2.77
C ARG A 116 13.24 -15.46 2.61
N SER A 117 13.26 -15.99 1.38
CA SER A 117 13.07 -17.42 1.10
C SER A 117 14.20 -18.32 1.60
N PHE A 118 15.41 -17.77 1.81
CA PHE A 118 16.55 -18.51 2.38
C PHE A 118 16.52 -18.60 3.91
N ALA A 119 15.70 -17.77 4.57
CA ALA A 119 15.47 -17.81 6.01
C ALA A 119 13.97 -18.02 6.30
N PRO A 120 13.37 -19.14 5.84
CA PRO A 120 11.95 -19.41 6.06
C PRO A 120 11.63 -19.63 7.55
N GLU A 121 12.66 -19.92 8.35
CA GLU A 121 12.54 -20.24 9.76
C GLU A 121 11.99 -19.06 10.60
N ILE A 122 11.14 -19.41 11.56
CA ILE A 122 10.64 -18.48 12.57
C ILE A 122 11.74 -18.17 13.62
N MET A 123 12.84 -18.93 13.61
CA MET A 123 13.85 -19.00 14.67
C MET A 123 14.98 -17.96 14.62
N ALA A 124 15.07 -17.08 13.61
CA ALA A 124 16.25 -16.20 13.46
C ALA A 124 16.30 -14.96 14.40
N GLY A 125 15.42 -14.86 15.42
CA GLY A 125 15.48 -13.78 16.40
C GLY A 125 14.76 -14.14 17.69
N TRP A 126 15.47 -14.07 18.82
CA TRP A 126 14.87 -14.10 20.14
C TRP A 126 13.90 -12.92 20.28
N GLY A 127 12.60 -13.18 20.51
CA GLY A 127 11.58 -12.12 20.67
C GLY A 127 10.17 -12.47 20.19
N GLU A 128 9.56 -11.56 19.42
CA GLU A 128 8.11 -11.48 19.12
C GLU A 128 7.54 -12.69 18.36
N LYS A 129 8.33 -13.29 17.46
CA LYS A 129 7.89 -14.39 16.59
C LYS A 129 7.56 -15.69 17.34
N TYR A 130 8.22 -15.92 18.49
CA TYR A 130 7.90 -17.04 19.38
C TYR A 130 6.59 -16.80 20.14
N PHE A 131 6.33 -15.55 20.53
CA PHE A 131 5.12 -15.17 21.23
C PHE A 131 3.88 -15.25 20.33
N GLU A 132 4.01 -14.81 19.07
CA GLU A 132 2.96 -15.00 18.06
C GLU A 132 2.67 -16.48 17.80
N LEU A 133 3.71 -17.32 17.68
CA LEU A 133 3.57 -18.77 17.60
C LEU A 133 2.89 -19.37 18.84
N ALA A 134 3.23 -18.90 20.03
CA ALA A 134 2.62 -19.38 21.27
C ALA A 134 1.12 -19.04 21.30
N PHE A 135 0.72 -17.83 20.91
CA PHE A 135 -0.70 -17.47 20.81
C PHE A 135 -1.45 -18.30 19.77
N LEU A 136 -0.87 -18.52 18.60
CA LEU A 136 -1.45 -19.37 17.55
C LEU A 136 -1.63 -20.83 17.99
N ASN A 137 -0.70 -21.36 18.81
CA ASN A 137 -0.75 -22.73 19.32
C ASN A 137 -1.50 -22.87 20.66
N SER A 138 -1.88 -21.76 21.31
CA SER A 138 -2.60 -21.79 22.61
C SER A 138 -4.11 -22.01 22.50
N VAL A 139 -4.61 -22.25 21.29
CA VAL A 139 -6.02 -22.59 20.98
C VAL A 139 -6.10 -24.06 20.60
#